data_AF-A0A0A3IM61-F1
#
_entry.id   AF-A0A0A3IM61-F1
#
_cell.length_a   1.000
_cell.length_b   1.000
_cell.length_c   1.000
_cell.angle_alpha   90.00
_cell.angle_beta   90.00
_cell.angle_gamma   90.00
#
_symmetry.space_group_name_H-M   'P 1'
#
loop_
_entity.id
_entity.type
_entity.pdbx_description
1 polymer ?
#
loop_
_entity_poly.entity_id
_entity_poly.type
_entity_poly.pdbx_seq_one_letter_code
_entity_poly.pdbx_strand_id
1 'polypeptide(L)'
;MTFVLLIAGIAVNTILCIFTGGGVVIGLVFSLIGLPQSNSKNNWFSMDTIKFVLTILFTLLTLIIFSFITYANIRTAGTLAFSRLDLFQAKKMVLLGFIQGVFSLIAFKWLLPQFIGGLKLDTKHKWVIASGSVLSIAGGGITWLGFM
;
A
#
# COMPACT_ATOMS: atom_id res chain seq x y z
N MET A 1 0.16 -24.44 -12.08
CA MET A 1 1.02 -23.72 -11.11
C MET A 1 0.74 -22.22 -11.07
N THR A 2 0.57 -21.54 -12.22
CA THR A 2 0.17 -20.13 -12.34
C THR A 2 -1.08 -19.75 -11.53
N PHE A 3 -2.13 -20.57 -11.59
CA PHE A 3 -3.39 -20.32 -10.87
C PHE A 3 -3.20 -20.25 -9.34
N VAL A 4 -2.42 -21.16 -8.76
CA VAL A 4 -2.11 -21.17 -7.32
C VAL A 4 -1.33 -19.90 -6.93
N LEU A 5 -0.43 -19.45 -7.80
CA LEU A 5 0.39 -18.27 -7.58
C LEU A 5 -0.43 -16.97 -7.67
N LEU A 6 -1.41 -16.91 -8.59
CA LEU A 6 -2.36 -15.81 -8.70
C LEU A 6 -3.29 -15.73 -7.47
N ILE A 7 -3.82 -16.87 -7.00
CA ILE A 7 -4.65 -16.92 -5.78
C ILE A 7 -3.83 -16.52 -4.54
N ALA A 8 -2.61 -17.02 -4.41
CA ALA A 8 -1.72 -16.61 -3.32
C ALA A 8 -1.42 -15.09 -3.38
N GLY A 9 -1.20 -14.55 -4.58
CA GLY A 9 -1.02 -13.11 -4.79
C GLY A 9 -2.27 -12.30 -4.42
N ILE A 10 -3.46 -12.78 -4.76
CA ILE A 10 -4.74 -12.18 -4.34
C ILE A 10 -4.86 -12.18 -2.82
N ALA A 11 -4.63 -13.32 -2.17
CA ALA A 11 -4.76 -13.46 -0.72
C ALA A 11 -3.80 -12.51 0.02
N VAL A 12 -2.51 -12.51 -0.33
CA VAL A 12 -1.50 -11.65 0.32
C VAL A 12 -1.80 -10.17 0.11
N ASN A 13 -2.15 -9.75 -1.11
CA ASN A 13 -2.48 -8.35 -1.38
C ASN A 13 -3.80 -7.92 -0.71
N THR A 14 -4.75 -8.85 -0.53
CA THR A 14 -6.01 -8.59 0.20
C THR A 14 -5.73 -8.34 1.68
N ILE A 15 -4.90 -9.18 2.30
CA ILE A 15 -4.46 -9.00 3.69
C ILE A 15 -3.75 -7.64 3.85
N LEU A 16 -2.81 -7.32 2.96
CA LEU A 16 -2.14 -6.02 2.93
C LEU A 16 -3.13 -4.86 2.80
N CYS A 17 -4.11 -4.96 1.90
CA CYS A 17 -5.13 -3.94 1.70
C CYS A 17 -5.98 -3.72 2.98
N ILE A 18 -6.38 -4.79 3.67
CA ILE A 18 -7.15 -4.72 4.92
C ILE A 18 -6.33 -4.03 6.02
N PHE A 19 -5.07 -4.44 6.22
CA PHE A 19 -4.21 -3.81 7.22
C PHE A 19 -3.94 -2.34 6.92
N THR A 20 -3.69 -2.00 5.64
CA THR A 20 -3.46 -0.62 5.21
C THR A 20 -4.72 0.23 5.41
N GLY A 21 -5.89 -0.30 5.04
CA GLY A 21 -7.19 0.36 5.26
C GLY A 21 -7.50 0.56 6.75
N GLY A 22 -7.22 -0.43 7.59
CA GLY A 22 -7.33 -0.31 9.04
C GLY A 22 -6.42 0.78 9.60
N GLY A 23 -5.18 0.87 9.10
CA GLY A 23 -4.24 1.94 9.44
C GLY A 23 -4.75 3.34 9.08
N VAL A 24 -5.44 3.50 7.95
CA VAL A 24 -6.09 4.77 7.56
C VAL A 24 -7.18 5.15 8.56
N VAL A 25 -8.05 4.21 8.94
CA VAL A 25 -9.15 4.46 9.89
C VAL A 25 -8.60 4.83 11.27
N ILE A 26 -7.66 4.04 11.79
CA ILE A 26 -7.02 4.30 13.08
C ILE A 26 -6.29 5.65 13.04
N GLY A 27 -5.54 5.94 11.98
CA GLY A 27 -4.86 7.22 11.79
C GLY A 27 -5.82 8.41 11.78
N LEU A 28 -6.99 8.27 11.15
CA LEU A 28 -8.06 9.28 11.18
C LEU A 28 -8.63 9.48 12.59
N VAL A 29 -8.92 8.40 13.31
CA VAL A 29 -9.44 8.48 14.68
C VAL A 29 -8.43 9.14 15.62
N PHE A 30 -7.14 8.77 15.53
CA PHE A 30 -6.08 9.41 16.29
C PHE A 30 -5.87 10.87 15.91
N SER A 31 -6.04 11.24 14.63
CA SER A 31 -6.01 12.64 14.19
C SER A 31 -7.14 13.46 14.83
N LEU A 32 -8.35 12.89 14.90
CA LEU A 32 -9.52 13.52 15.53
C LEU A 32 -9.34 13.72 17.04
N ILE A 33 -8.71 12.76 17.72
CA ILE A 33 -8.46 12.81 19.18
C ILE A 33 -7.24 13.68 19.52
N GLY A 34 -6.18 13.60 18.72
CA GLY A 34 -4.92 14.33 18.90
C GLY A 34 -4.94 15.77 18.39
N LEU A 35 -6.03 16.18 17.74
CA LEU A 35 -6.28 17.59 17.42
C LEU A 35 -6.22 18.40 18.73
N PRO A 36 -5.28 19.35 18.87
CA PRO A 36 -5.19 20.16 20.07
C PRO A 36 -6.54 20.83 20.30
N GLN A 37 -7.10 20.64 21.50
CA GLN A 37 -8.41 21.15 21.89
C GLN A 37 -8.44 22.66 21.61
N SER A 38 -9.04 23.04 20.49
CA SER A 38 -9.00 24.40 19.97
C SER A 38 -9.94 25.28 20.79
N ASN A 39 -9.51 25.62 22.00
CA ASN A 39 -10.25 26.49 22.91
C ASN A 39 -9.90 27.97 22.73
N SER A 40 -9.32 28.38 21.60
CA SER A 40 -9.06 29.81 21.37
C SER A 40 -9.19 30.16 19.90
N LYS A 41 -10.09 31.10 19.66
CA LYS A 41 -10.58 31.67 18.40
C LYS A 41 -9.50 32.25 17.47
N ASN A 42 -8.20 32.09 17.78
CA ASN A 42 -7.11 32.81 17.15
C ASN A 42 -5.86 32.00 16.75
N ASN A 43 -5.78 30.67 17.01
CA ASN A 43 -4.54 29.91 16.83
C ASN A 43 -4.64 28.66 15.93
N TRP A 44 -5.63 28.60 15.04
CA TRP A 44 -5.76 27.52 14.04
C TRP A 44 -4.56 27.45 13.07
N PHE A 45 -3.84 28.56 12.90
CA PHE A 45 -2.64 28.70 12.06
C PHE A 45 -1.32 28.69 12.86
N SER A 46 -1.28 28.04 14.02
CA SER A 46 0.02 27.77 14.65
C SER A 46 0.85 26.85 13.75
N MET A 47 2.11 27.24 13.49
CA MET A 47 3.03 26.50 12.62
C MET A 47 3.20 25.03 13.05
N ASP A 48 3.04 24.74 14.34
CA ASP A 48 3.08 23.38 14.89
C ASP A 48 1.81 22.58 14.60
N THR A 49 0.64 23.21 14.62
CA THR A 49 -0.63 22.57 14.21
C THR A 49 -0.63 22.26 12.73
N ILE A 50 -0.11 23.18 11.89
CA ILE A 50 0.04 22.95 10.45
C ILE A 50 0.99 21.79 10.20
N LYS A 51 2.16 21.73 10.85
CA LYS A 51 3.10 20.61 10.71
C LYS A 51 2.49 19.27 11.12
N PHE A 52 1.73 19.24 12.22
CA PHE A 52 1.05 18.04 12.69
C PHE A 52 -0.02 17.55 11.69
N VAL A 53 -0.90 18.45 11.24
CA VAL A 53 -1.95 18.12 10.26
C VAL A 53 -1.35 17.70 8.93
N LEU A 54 -0.32 18.41 8.45
CA LEU A 54 0.35 18.09 7.18
C LEU A 54 1.04 16.73 7.25
N THR A 55 1.65 16.40 8.39
CA THR A 55 2.28 15.09 8.65
C THR A 55 1.24 13.97 8.58
N ILE A 56 0.11 14.12 9.29
CA ILE A 56 -0.98 13.15 9.27
C ILE A 56 -1.53 13.00 7.85
N LEU A 57 -1.83 14.11 7.18
CA LEU A 57 -2.35 14.11 5.81
C LEU A 57 -1.40 13.36 4.86
N PHE A 58 -0.09 13.60 4.96
CA PHE A 58 0.90 12.96 4.10
C PHE A 58 0.98 11.44 4.35
N THR A 59 0.96 11.02 5.62
CA THR A 59 0.92 9.60 6.00
C THR A 59 -0.37 8.91 5.56
N LEU A 60 -1.52 9.58 5.68
CA LEU A 60 -2.80 9.05 5.24
C LEU A 60 -2.84 8.90 3.72
N LEU A 61 -2.36 9.92 3.00
CA LEU A 61 -2.28 9.94 1.54
C LEU A 61 -1.42 8.79 1.01
N THR A 62 -0.29 8.51 1.67
CA THR A 62 0.56 7.39 1.25
C THR A 62 -0.10 6.04 1.47
N LEU A 63 -0.78 5.85 2.60
CA LEU A 63 -1.55 4.63 2.87
C LEU A 63 -2.68 4.45 1.84
N ILE A 64 -3.38 5.52 1.47
CA ILE A 64 -4.43 5.49 0.45
C ILE A 64 -3.86 5.09 -0.92
N ILE A 65 -2.74 5.69 -1.34
CA ILE A 65 -2.10 5.35 -2.62
C ILE A 65 -1.64 3.89 -2.62
N PHE A 66 -1.04 3.42 -1.52
CA PHE A 66 -0.63 2.02 -1.40
C PHE A 66 -1.83 1.05 -1.45
N SER A 67 -2.93 1.41 -0.79
CA SER A 67 -4.20 0.66 -0.82
C SER A 67 -4.77 0.60 -2.24
N PHE A 68 -4.72 1.71 -2.99
CA PHE A 68 -5.20 1.75 -4.38
C PHE A 68 -4.37 0.84 -5.30
N ILE A 69 -3.05 0.85 -5.15
CA ILE A 69 -2.14 -0.01 -5.92
C ILE A 69 -2.38 -1.49 -5.61
N THR A 70 -2.50 -1.84 -4.32
CA THR A 70 -2.77 -3.23 -3.89
C THR A 70 -4.14 -3.71 -4.37
N TYR A 71 -5.18 -2.87 -4.29
CA TYR A 71 -6.49 -3.16 -4.86
C TYR A 71 -6.46 -3.37 -6.38
N ALA A 72 -5.72 -2.53 -7.11
CA ALA A 72 -5.54 -2.71 -8.55
C ALA A 72 -4.83 -4.04 -8.88
N ASN A 73 -3.86 -4.47 -8.06
CA ASN A 73 -3.22 -5.78 -8.18
C ASN A 73 -4.20 -6.94 -7.93
N ILE A 74 -5.04 -6.85 -6.88
CA ILE A 74 -6.08 -7.86 -6.60
C ILE A 74 -7.04 -7.98 -7.78
N ARG A 75 -7.54 -6.85 -8.30
CA ARG A 75 -8.49 -6.85 -9.40
C ARG A 75 -7.89 -7.45 -10.67
N THR A 76 -6.65 -7.10 -10.99
CA THR A 76 -5.95 -7.59 -12.19
C THR A 76 -5.58 -9.08 -12.06
N ALA A 77 -5.17 -9.53 -10.87
CA ALA A 77 -4.92 -10.94 -10.60
C ALA A 77 -6.21 -11.77 -10.66
N GLY A 78 -7.32 -11.22 -10.15
CA GLY A 78 -8.64 -11.85 -10.22
C GLY A 78 -9.16 -11.98 -11.65
N THR A 79 -8.99 -10.96 -12.49
CA THR A 79 -9.38 -11.04 -13.91
C THR A 79 -8.53 -12.05 -14.68
N LEU A 80 -7.22 -12.13 -14.39
CA LEU A 80 -6.32 -13.15 -14.95
C LEU A 80 -6.67 -14.58 -14.51
N ALA A 81 -7.09 -14.75 -13.25
CA ALA A 81 -7.38 -16.06 -12.67
C ALA A 81 -8.75 -16.62 -13.09
N PHE A 82 -9.76 -15.76 -13.25
CA PHE A 82 -11.16 -16.20 -13.38
C PHE A 82 -11.89 -15.76 -14.66
N SER A 83 -11.37 -14.79 -15.42
CA SER A 83 -12.09 -14.28 -16.61
C SER A 83 -11.37 -14.54 -17.91
N ARG A 84 -10.22 -13.89 -18.15
CA ARG A 84 -9.49 -14.02 -19.41
C ARG A 84 -8.00 -13.91 -19.16
N LEU A 85 -7.27 -14.91 -19.63
CA LEU A 85 -5.83 -14.81 -19.82
C LEU A 85 -5.61 -13.81 -20.96
N ASP A 86 -5.07 -12.64 -20.62
CA ASP A 86 -4.78 -11.56 -21.55
C ASP A 86 -3.37 -11.05 -21.30
N LEU A 87 -2.55 -11.02 -22.36
CA LEU A 87 -1.16 -10.56 -22.30
C LEU A 87 -1.05 -9.13 -21.77
N PHE A 88 -2.02 -8.28 -22.11
CA PHE A 88 -2.05 -6.89 -21.65
C PHE A 88 -2.24 -6.81 -20.13
N GLN A 89 -3.12 -7.66 -19.59
CA GLN A 89 -3.36 -7.72 -18.15
C GLN A 89 -2.18 -8.37 -17.39
N ALA A 90 -1.49 -9.35 -17.98
CA ALA A 90 -0.29 -9.95 -17.41
C ALA A 90 0.85 -8.91 -17.28
N LYS A 91 1.11 -8.13 -18.34
CA LYS A 91 2.08 -7.02 -18.31
C LYS A 91 1.70 -5.94 -17.30
N LYS A 92 0.41 -5.60 -17.24
CA LYS A 92 -0.12 -4.64 -16.25
C LYS A 92 0.10 -5.13 -14.81
N MET A 93 -0.08 -6.41 -14.54
CA MET A 93 0.14 -7.00 -13.22
C MET A 93 1.62 -6.96 -12.79
N VAL A 94 2.55 -7.23 -13.72
CA VAL A 94 4.00 -7.08 -13.45
C VAL A 94 4.35 -5.62 -13.14
N LEU A 95 3.84 -4.68 -13.94
CA LEU A 95 4.10 -3.26 -13.77
C LEU A 95 3.52 -2.72 -12.45
N LEU A 96 2.29 -3.13 -12.10
CA LEU A 96 1.67 -2.79 -10.82
C LEU A 96 2.39 -3.43 -9.63
N GLY A 97 2.89 -4.65 -9.76
CA GLY A 97 3.74 -5.30 -8.76
C GLY A 97 5.06 -4.57 -8.54
N PHE A 98 5.70 -4.11 -9.61
CA PHE A 98 6.91 -3.30 -9.55
C PHE A 98 6.65 -1.94 -8.88
N ILE A 99 5.58 -1.25 -9.29
CA ILE A 99 5.16 0.02 -8.67
C ILE A 99 4.87 -0.18 -7.18
N GLN A 100 4.16 -1.25 -6.79
CA GLN A 100 3.91 -1.58 -5.39
C GLN A 100 5.21 -1.78 -4.61
N GLY A 101 6.16 -2.53 -5.16
CA GLY A 101 7.45 -2.78 -4.53
C GLY A 101 8.26 -1.49 -4.34
N VAL A 102 8.43 -0.71 -5.40
CA VAL A 102 9.16 0.57 -5.36
C VAL A 102 8.49 1.56 -4.42
N PHE A 103 7.16 1.70 -4.50
CA PHE A 103 6.41 2.60 -3.63
C PHE A 103 6.50 2.18 -2.17
N SER A 104 6.47 0.88 -1.87
CA SER A 104 6.66 0.38 -0.51
C SER A 104 8.05 0.72 0.04
N LEU A 105 9.10 0.55 -0.77
CA LEU A 105 10.45 0.89 -0.35
C LEU A 105 10.59 2.39 -0.07
N ILE A 106 10.03 3.25 -0.93
CA ILE A 106 10.06 4.70 -0.74
C ILE A 106 9.25 5.10 0.49
N ALA A 107 8.02 4.60 0.62
CA ALA A 107 7.13 4.93 1.74
C ALA A 107 7.71 4.45 3.09
N PHE A 108 8.18 3.21 3.19
CA PHE A 108 8.66 2.65 4.45
C PHE A 108 10.10 3.03 4.81
N LYS A 109 10.98 3.30 3.83
CA LYS A 109 12.39 3.67 4.09
C LYS A 109 12.58 5.17 4.27
N TRP A 110 11.80 5.99 3.55
CA TRP A 110 12.02 7.43 3.48
C TRP A 110 10.88 8.20 4.14
N LEU A 111 9.65 7.86 3.80
CA LEU A 111 8.52 8.69 4.18
C LEU A 111 8.07 8.49 5.62
N LEU A 112 7.74 7.27 6.03
CA LEU A 112 7.28 6.98 7.38
C LEU A 112 8.30 7.36 8.48
N PRO A 113 9.61 7.11 8.33
CA PRO A 113 10.60 7.48 9.35
C PRO A 113 10.78 8.99 9.51
N GLN A 114 10.60 9.76 8.44
CA GLN A 114 10.76 11.21 8.45
C GLN A 114 9.62 11.93 9.16
N PHE A 115 8.45 11.30 9.27
CA PHE A 115 7.23 11.91 9.77
C PHE A 115 6.77 11.38 11.14
N ILE A 116 6.94 10.07 11.42
CA ILE A 116 6.45 9.45 12.66
C ILE A 116 7.60 9.25 13.68
N GLY A 117 8.84 9.56 13.30
CA GLY A 117 10.03 9.10 14.00
C GLY A 117 10.29 7.62 13.69
N GLY A 118 11.50 7.13 13.96
CA GLY A 118 11.99 5.83 13.49
C GLY A 118 11.00 4.68 13.71
N LEU A 119 10.23 4.34 12.68
CA LEU A 119 9.45 3.12 12.67
C LEU A 119 10.45 1.96 12.73
N LYS A 120 10.54 1.31 13.89
CA LYS A 120 11.23 0.02 14.04
C LYS A 120 10.42 -1.06 13.31
N LEU A 121 10.41 -0.97 11.99
CA LEU A 121 9.89 -2.02 11.12
C LEU A 121 10.87 -3.18 11.18
N ASP A 122 10.53 -4.15 12.01
CA ASP A 122 11.20 -5.43 12.09
C ASP A 122 11.31 -6.04 10.68
N THR A 123 12.37 -6.78 10.43
CA THR A 123 12.67 -7.44 9.15
C THR A 123 11.46 -8.23 8.63
N LYS A 124 10.67 -8.84 9.53
CA LYS A 124 9.45 -9.57 9.18
C LYS A 124 8.40 -8.72 8.45
N HIS A 125 8.19 -7.47 8.87
CA HIS A 125 7.19 -6.58 8.26
C HIS A 125 7.60 -6.20 6.83
N LYS A 126 8.89 -5.90 6.62
CA LYS A 126 9.43 -5.58 5.29
C LYS A 126 9.27 -6.75 4.33
N TRP A 127 9.51 -7.98 4.80
CA TRP A 127 9.31 -9.19 4.00
C TRP A 127 7.84 -9.44 3.67
N VAL A 128 6.91 -9.20 4.61
CA VAL A 128 5.47 -9.33 4.32
C VAL A 128 5.03 -8.34 3.25
N ILE A 129 5.47 -7.09 3.32
CA ILE A 129 5.14 -6.06 2.32
C ILE A 129 5.76 -6.40 0.96
N ALA A 130 7.03 -6.85 0.96
CA ALA A 130 7.72 -7.27 -0.25
C ALA A 130 7.06 -8.50 -0.88
N SER A 131 6.55 -9.44 -0.09
CA SER A 131 5.93 -10.66 -0.58
C SER A 131 4.75 -10.38 -1.52
N GLY A 132 3.91 -9.37 -1.21
CA GLY A 132 2.81 -8.98 -2.10
C GLY A 132 3.30 -8.51 -3.47
N SER A 133 4.37 -7.71 -3.51
CA SER A 133 4.98 -7.25 -4.77
C SER A 133 5.64 -8.39 -5.55
N VAL A 134 6.37 -9.28 -4.87
CA VAL A 134 7.07 -10.41 -5.49
C VAL A 134 6.08 -11.41 -6.05
N LEU A 135 4.99 -11.73 -5.33
CA LEU A 135 3.93 -12.60 -5.84
C LEU A 135 3.19 -11.97 -7.03
N SER A 136 2.96 -10.66 -7.04
CA SER A 136 2.35 -9.98 -8.19
C SER A 136 3.26 -10.02 -9.42
N ILE A 137 4.57 -9.76 -9.24
CA ILE A 137 5.56 -9.82 -10.32
C ILE A 137 5.72 -11.25 -10.84
N ALA A 138 5.85 -12.24 -9.96
CA ALA A 138 5.97 -13.64 -10.35
C ALA A 138 4.67 -14.16 -10.99
N GLY A 139 3.51 -13.78 -10.46
CA GLY A 139 2.21 -14.17 -11.01
C GLY A 139 1.99 -13.62 -12.43
N GLY A 140 2.24 -12.33 -12.62
CA GLY A 140 2.17 -11.68 -13.93
C GLY A 140 3.28 -12.12 -14.89
N GLY A 141 4.49 -12.37 -14.39
CA GLY A 141 5.65 -12.77 -15.17
C GLY A 141 5.53 -14.20 -15.72
N ILE A 142 5.07 -15.15 -14.89
CA ILE A 142 4.85 -16.53 -15.33
C ILE A 142 3.65 -16.60 -16.30
N THR A 143 2.61 -15.80 -16.08
CA THR A 143 1.51 -15.72 -17.08
C THR A 143 1.97 -15.08 -18.38
N TRP A 144 2.85 -14.08 -18.34
CA TRP A 144 3.42 -13.49 -19.56
C TRP A 144 4.33 -14.48 -20.31
N LEU A 145 5.22 -15.19 -19.62
CA LEU A 145 6.09 -16.21 -20.21
C LEU A 145 5.29 -17.42 -20.73
N GLY A 146 4.17 -17.76 -20.10
CA GLY A 146 3.28 -18.83 -20.57
C GLY A 146 2.48 -18.49 -21.83
N PHE A 147 2.52 -17.23 -22.28
CA PHE A 147 1.96 -16.79 -23.55
C PHE A 147 2.99 -16.72 -24.69
N MET A 148 4.28 -16.88 -24.38
CA MET A 148 5.40 -16.85 -25.31
C MET A 148 5.78 -18.28 -25.71
#